data_AF-A0A924HAN0-F1
#
_entry.id   AF-A0A924HAN0-F1
#
_cell.length_a   1.000
_cell.length_b   1.000
_cell.length_c   1.000
_cell.angle_alpha   90.00
_cell.angle_beta   90.00
_cell.angle_gamma   90.00
#
_symmetry.space_group_name_H-M   'P 1'
#
loop_
_entity.id
_entity.type
_entity.pdbx_description
1 polymer ?
#
loop_
_entity_poly.entity_id
_entity_poly.type
_entity_poly.pdbx_seq_one_letter_code
_entity_poly.pdbx_strand_id
1 'polypeptide(L)'
;MHLQKTFLRIFVTLAMLAAVLWTYPARAQPASPTLADLVNTWLVTVQGDVRQRTLKVMSVRQISTDTFQADGSYGWIDAKQDKVQLKLNHSQTGLEMRFTTPANSVVVASQQSDSSFSGTITFGNDVAKPVMLRKVSEKELLAAQPPAVSAHKTALQPINPSRIRFIHMGGNDCPPCLVWRGVELPKLEKSEAFRQINFSYVTKAITSPIPSEIFLPAKVKPLKTKLDHASGGTSGSPHQVLLVDDEVYDYWFGARDAQVIEAKIAAIISGTKYPDRRCTRRASVAPETCSGP
;
A
#
# COMPACT_ATOMS: atom_id res chain seq x y z
N MET A 1 -33.55 15.79 -81.70
CA MET A 1 -32.75 14.69 -81.08
C MET A 1 -31.76 15.16 -79.99
N HIS A 2 -32.02 16.26 -79.26
CA HIS A 2 -31.09 16.77 -78.23
C HIS A 2 -31.58 16.66 -76.77
N LEU A 3 -32.85 16.31 -76.52
CA LEU A 3 -33.43 16.31 -75.17
C LEU A 3 -33.30 14.98 -74.41
N GLN A 4 -32.91 13.88 -75.08
CA GLN A 4 -32.96 12.53 -74.49
C GLN A 4 -31.65 12.10 -73.82
N LYS A 5 -30.54 12.82 -74.04
CA LYS A 5 -29.21 12.47 -73.49
C LYS A 5 -28.92 13.07 -72.11
N THR A 6 -29.68 14.09 -71.69
CA THR A 6 -29.43 14.81 -70.42
C THR A 6 -30.10 14.13 -69.21
N PHE A 7 -31.23 13.45 -69.42
CA PHE A 7 -31.96 12.76 -68.35
C PHE A 7 -31.26 11.50 -67.83
N LEU A 8 -30.46 10.83 -68.67
CA LEU A 8 -29.78 9.58 -68.29
C LEU A 8 -28.55 9.82 -67.41
N ARG A 9 -27.95 11.02 -67.43
CA ARG A 9 -26.76 11.33 -66.59
C ARG A 9 -27.11 11.68 -65.15
N ILE A 10 -28.31 12.20 -64.87
CA ILE A 10 -28.73 12.58 -63.51
C ILE A 10 -29.12 11.34 -62.68
N PHE A 11 -29.62 10.28 -63.32
CA PHE A 11 -30.00 9.05 -62.61
C PHE A 11 -28.80 8.21 -62.16
N VAL A 12 -27.67 8.27 -62.86
CA VAL A 12 -26.47 7.46 -62.51
C VAL A 12 -25.69 8.07 -61.34
N THR A 13 -25.69 9.39 -61.16
CA THR A 13 -25.07 10.05 -59.99
C THR A 13 -25.90 9.92 -58.71
N LEU A 14 -27.23 9.85 -58.80
CA LEU A 14 -28.08 9.65 -57.63
C LEU A 14 -28.00 8.21 -57.08
N ALA A 15 -27.77 7.22 -57.95
CA ALA A 15 -27.64 5.82 -57.54
C ALA A 15 -26.31 5.50 -56.82
N MET A 16 -25.24 6.28 -57.03
CA MET A 16 -23.98 6.08 -56.30
C MET A 16 -23.95 6.73 -54.91
N LEU A 17 -24.82 7.72 -54.61
CA LEU A 17 -24.91 8.30 -53.26
C LEU A 17 -25.76 7.45 -52.30
N ALA A 18 -26.65 6.59 -52.81
CA ALA A 18 -27.49 5.74 -51.97
C ALA A 18 -26.77 4.49 -51.42
N ALA A 19 -25.65 4.08 -52.00
CA ALA A 19 -24.93 2.86 -51.60
C ALA A 19 -23.89 3.08 -50.48
N VAL A 20 -23.58 4.33 -50.10
CA VAL A 20 -22.57 4.63 -49.06
C VAL A 20 -23.18 4.72 -47.65
N LEU A 21 -24.52 4.76 -47.53
CA LEU A 21 -25.19 4.96 -46.24
C LEU A 21 -25.58 3.67 -45.50
N TRP A 22 -25.32 2.48 -46.05
CA TRP A 22 -25.84 1.21 -45.50
C TRP A 22 -24.80 0.32 -44.78
N THR A 23 -23.56 0.78 -44.60
CA THR A 23 -22.52 0.01 -43.87
C THR A 23 -21.93 0.75 -42.67
N TYR A 24 -22.71 1.62 -42.01
CA TYR A 24 -22.31 2.07 -40.69
C TYR A 24 -22.78 1.01 -39.68
N PRO A 25 -21.88 0.20 -39.08
CA PRO A 25 -22.28 -0.64 -37.96
C PRO A 25 -22.87 0.28 -36.90
N ALA A 26 -24.07 -0.05 -36.42
CA ALA A 26 -24.65 0.61 -35.27
C ALA A 26 -23.61 0.58 -34.15
N ARG A 27 -23.01 1.73 -33.85
CA ARG A 27 -22.02 1.85 -32.79
C ARG A 27 -22.78 1.62 -31.49
N ALA A 28 -22.64 0.42 -30.93
CA ALA A 28 -23.26 0.09 -29.65
C ALA A 28 -22.87 1.18 -28.65
N GLN A 29 -23.86 1.93 -28.19
CA GLN A 29 -23.64 2.96 -27.18
C GLN A 29 -23.25 2.20 -25.90
N PRO A 30 -22.07 2.44 -25.33
CA PRO A 30 -21.66 1.75 -24.11
C PRO A 30 -22.72 2.00 -23.06
N ALA A 31 -23.18 0.92 -22.42
CA ALA A 31 -24.19 1.02 -21.37
C ALA A 31 -23.66 1.97 -20.28
N SER A 32 -24.42 3.02 -19.99
CA SER A 32 -24.09 3.90 -18.88
C SER A 32 -24.09 3.06 -17.60
N PRO A 33 -23.01 3.07 -16.81
CA PRO A 33 -22.95 2.30 -15.58
C PRO A 33 -24.06 2.76 -14.64
N THR A 34 -24.72 1.81 -14.01
CA THR A 34 -25.80 2.14 -13.09
C THR A 34 -25.20 2.71 -11.81
N LEU A 35 -25.91 3.61 -11.13
CA LEU A 35 -25.46 4.12 -9.82
C LEU A 35 -25.28 2.99 -8.79
N ALA A 36 -25.98 1.86 -8.96
CA ALA A 36 -25.81 0.66 -8.15
C ALA A 36 -24.43 0.03 -8.35
N ASP A 37 -23.82 0.14 -9.54
CA ASP A 37 -22.50 -0.42 -9.83
C ASP A 37 -21.39 0.27 -9.03
N LEU A 38 -21.63 1.49 -8.55
CA LEU A 38 -20.70 2.27 -7.73
C LEU A 38 -20.57 1.70 -6.31
N VAL A 39 -21.61 1.05 -5.79
CA VAL A 39 -21.61 0.41 -4.46
C VAL A 39 -20.74 -0.84 -4.53
N ASN A 40 -19.44 -0.64 -4.31
CA ASN A 40 -18.43 -1.69 -4.44
C ASN A 40 -17.15 -1.37 -3.68
N THR A 41 -16.23 -2.32 -3.72
CA THR A 41 -14.84 -2.11 -3.28
C THR A 41 -13.98 -1.77 -4.50
N TRP A 42 -13.25 -0.66 -4.39
CA TRP A 42 -12.37 -0.13 -5.41
C TRP A 42 -10.94 -0.19 -4.91
N LEU A 43 -10.07 -0.86 -5.64
CA LEU A 43 -8.63 -0.83 -5.42
C LEU A 43 -8.08 0.49 -5.94
N VAL A 44 -7.41 1.24 -5.07
CA VAL A 44 -6.86 2.56 -5.36
C VAL A 44 -5.34 2.45 -5.46
N THR A 45 -4.83 2.71 -6.66
CA THR A 45 -3.40 2.71 -6.98
C THR A 45 -2.95 4.14 -7.21
N VAL A 46 -1.93 4.60 -6.46
CA VAL A 46 -1.33 5.92 -6.62
C VAL A 46 0.07 5.74 -7.19
N GLN A 47 0.44 6.53 -8.21
CA GLN A 47 1.73 6.37 -8.88
C GLN A 47 2.91 6.52 -7.89
N GLY A 48 3.83 5.56 -7.91
CA GLY A 48 5.01 5.56 -7.04
C GLY A 48 4.75 5.16 -5.58
N ASP A 49 3.50 4.88 -5.19
CA ASP A 49 3.21 4.28 -3.90
C ASP A 49 3.26 2.74 -4.05
N VAL A 50 4.06 2.08 -3.20
CA VAL A 50 4.18 0.61 -3.19
C VAL A 50 3.04 -0.09 -2.46
N ARG A 51 2.33 0.65 -1.60
CA ARG A 51 1.24 0.12 -0.78
C ARG A 51 -0.09 0.52 -1.41
N GLN A 52 -0.98 -0.45 -1.53
CA GLN A 52 -2.30 -0.24 -2.14
C GLN A 52 -3.31 0.25 -1.10
N ARG A 53 -4.27 1.05 -1.59
CA ARG A 53 -5.39 1.57 -0.81
C ARG A 53 -6.69 1.01 -1.35
N THR A 54 -7.75 1.14 -0.58
CA THR A 54 -9.08 0.78 -1.06
C THR A 54 -10.07 1.87 -0.71
N LEU A 55 -11.05 2.03 -1.57
CA LEU A 55 -12.25 2.81 -1.35
C LEU A 55 -13.44 1.85 -1.36
N LYS A 56 -14.16 1.74 -0.25
CA LYS A 56 -15.40 0.97 -0.17
C LYS A 56 -16.59 1.91 -0.18
N VAL A 57 -17.34 1.92 -1.27
CA VAL A 57 -18.56 2.72 -1.39
C VAL A 57 -19.72 1.87 -0.86
N MET A 58 -20.42 2.37 0.15
CA MET A 58 -21.48 1.64 0.87
C MET A 58 -22.88 2.04 0.42
N SER A 59 -23.07 3.31 0.08
CA SER A 59 -24.35 3.84 -0.37
C SER A 59 -24.12 4.97 -1.37
N VAL A 60 -25.08 5.17 -2.26
CA VAL A 60 -25.14 6.31 -3.18
C VAL A 60 -26.56 6.85 -3.14
N ARG A 61 -26.70 8.18 -3.02
CA ARG A 61 -27.99 8.87 -3.09
C ARG A 61 -27.91 10.05 -4.04
N GLN A 62 -28.97 10.26 -4.80
CA GLN A 62 -29.09 11.44 -5.64
C GLN A 62 -29.43 12.67 -4.78
N ILE A 63 -28.73 13.78 -5.02
CA ILE A 63 -28.98 15.08 -4.36
C ILE A 63 -29.64 16.05 -5.34
N SER A 64 -29.25 16.00 -6.62
CA SER A 64 -29.86 16.77 -7.71
C SER A 64 -29.80 15.96 -9.01
N THR A 65 -30.32 16.52 -10.11
CA THR A 65 -30.34 15.86 -11.43
C THR A 65 -28.98 15.25 -11.81
N ASP A 66 -27.90 15.99 -11.58
CA ASP A 66 -26.55 15.61 -12.01
C ASP A 66 -25.56 15.41 -10.86
N THR A 67 -26.02 15.46 -9.61
CA THR A 67 -25.15 15.32 -8.43
C THR A 67 -25.64 14.21 -7.51
N PHE A 68 -24.71 13.33 -7.15
CA PHE A 68 -24.92 12.27 -6.18
C PHE A 68 -23.93 12.43 -5.03
N GLN A 69 -24.34 11.96 -3.86
CA GLN A 69 -23.46 11.78 -2.73
C GLN A 69 -23.36 10.30 -2.41
N ALA A 70 -22.14 9.86 -2.12
CA ALA A 70 -21.88 8.51 -1.66
C ALA A 70 -21.20 8.52 -0.30
N ASP A 71 -21.54 7.55 0.53
CA ASP A 71 -20.88 7.31 1.81
C ASP A 71 -20.00 6.07 1.68
N GLY A 72 -18.78 6.14 2.19
CA GLY A 72 -17.81 5.06 2.06
C GLY A 72 -16.74 5.04 3.14
N SER A 73 -15.77 4.16 2.98
CA SER A 73 -14.54 4.15 3.76
C SER A 73 -13.32 4.15 2.85
N TYR A 74 -12.25 4.82 3.29
CA TYR A 74 -11.00 4.91 2.55
C TYR A 74 -9.83 4.67 3.48
N GLY A 75 -8.84 3.92 3.01
CA GLY A 75 -7.62 3.67 3.76
C GLY A 75 -6.73 2.65 3.08
N TRP A 76 -5.72 2.18 3.82
CA TRP A 76 -4.87 1.09 3.36
C TRP A 76 -5.65 -0.23 3.32
N ILE A 77 -5.32 -1.09 2.35
CA ILE A 77 -5.99 -2.40 2.18
C ILE A 77 -5.84 -3.32 3.41
N ASP A 78 -4.76 -3.13 4.16
CA ASP A 78 -4.30 -3.92 5.31
C ASP A 78 -4.43 -3.16 6.64
N ALA A 79 -5.18 -2.05 6.67
CA ALA A 79 -5.43 -1.29 7.89
C ALA A 79 -6.92 -1.00 8.07
N LYS A 80 -7.27 -0.54 9.27
CA LYS A 80 -8.57 0.06 9.51
C LYS A 80 -8.77 1.25 8.55
N GLN A 81 -9.98 1.35 8.00
CA GLN A 81 -10.35 2.42 7.08
C GLN A 81 -11.29 3.38 7.80
N ASP A 82 -11.09 4.67 7.53
CA ASP A 82 -11.95 5.71 8.08
C ASP A 82 -13.04 6.08 7.09
N LYS A 83 -14.14 6.63 7.63
CA LYS A 83 -15.28 7.04 6.82
C LYS A 83 -14.91 8.23 5.94
N VAL A 84 -15.41 8.23 4.70
CA VAL A 84 -15.30 9.34 3.76
C VAL A 84 -16.65 9.59 3.09
N GLN A 85 -16.89 10.85 2.73
CA GLN A 85 -18.01 11.24 1.87
C GLN A 85 -17.47 11.58 0.48
N LEU A 86 -18.16 11.11 -0.54
CA LEU A 86 -17.81 11.35 -1.93
C LEU A 86 -18.91 12.18 -2.59
N LYS A 87 -18.49 13.12 -3.42
CA LYS A 87 -19.34 13.83 -4.36
C LYS A 87 -19.14 13.24 -5.75
N LEU A 88 -20.23 12.88 -6.40
CA LEU A 88 -20.23 12.36 -7.76
C LEU A 88 -20.98 13.35 -8.64
N ASN A 89 -20.36 13.81 -9.72
CA ASN A 89 -21.00 14.68 -10.71
C ASN A 89 -21.15 13.91 -12.01
N HIS A 90 -22.38 13.79 -12.50
CA HIS A 90 -22.65 13.20 -13.81
C HIS A 90 -22.64 14.30 -14.87
N SER A 91 -21.94 14.06 -15.97
CA SER A 91 -21.83 15.00 -17.09
C SER A 91 -21.91 14.25 -18.42
N GLN A 92 -21.92 15.00 -19.53
CA GLN A 92 -21.90 14.41 -20.87
C GLN A 92 -20.68 13.52 -21.13
N THR A 93 -19.57 13.75 -20.42
CA THR A 93 -18.31 12.98 -20.57
C THR A 93 -18.20 11.80 -19.61
N GLY A 94 -19.23 11.58 -18.77
CA GLY A 94 -19.26 10.50 -17.78
C GLY A 94 -19.32 11.00 -16.34
N LEU A 95 -19.05 10.09 -15.41
CA LEU A 95 -19.10 10.34 -13.98
C LEU A 95 -17.75 10.82 -13.45
N GLU A 96 -17.73 11.96 -12.75
CA GLU A 96 -16.59 12.44 -11.98
C GLU A 96 -16.80 12.13 -10.50
N MET A 97 -15.78 11.57 -9.86
CA MET A 97 -15.72 11.29 -8.44
C MET A 97 -14.75 12.24 -7.74
N ARG A 98 -15.20 12.88 -6.67
CA ARG A 98 -14.38 13.73 -5.80
C ARG A 98 -14.58 13.40 -4.32
N PHE A 99 -13.49 13.25 -3.57
CA PHE A 99 -13.55 13.09 -2.11
C PHE A 99 -12.26 13.57 -1.44
N THR A 100 -12.36 13.87 -0.15
CA THR A 100 -11.21 14.20 0.70
C THR A 100 -10.89 12.98 1.58
N THR A 101 -9.63 12.55 1.59
CA THR A 101 -9.16 11.43 2.41
C THR A 101 -9.05 11.85 3.88
N PRO A 102 -8.97 10.90 4.83
CA PRO A 102 -8.73 11.20 6.25
C PRO A 102 -7.42 11.95 6.51
N ALA A 103 -6.47 11.88 5.59
CA ALA A 103 -5.20 12.60 5.63
C ALA A 103 -5.25 13.95 4.87
N ASN A 104 -6.44 14.52 4.69
CA ASN A 104 -6.68 15.80 3.99
C ASN A 104 -6.15 15.85 2.55
N SER A 105 -6.04 14.72 1.87
CA SER A 105 -5.71 14.69 0.44
C SER A 105 -6.98 14.74 -0.39
N VAL A 106 -6.99 15.44 -1.52
CA VAL A 106 -8.15 15.53 -2.41
C VAL A 106 -7.97 14.59 -3.59
N VAL A 107 -8.91 13.68 -3.80
CA VAL A 107 -8.96 12.80 -4.96
C VAL A 107 -10.01 13.33 -5.93
N VAL A 108 -9.63 13.49 -7.19
CA VAL A 108 -10.54 13.79 -8.31
C VAL A 108 -10.26 12.79 -9.42
N ALA A 109 -11.26 12.03 -9.82
CA ALA A 109 -11.11 10.99 -10.85
C ALA A 109 -12.34 10.91 -11.75
N SER A 110 -12.11 10.79 -13.06
CA SER A 110 -13.16 10.62 -14.06
C SER A 110 -13.28 9.17 -14.47
N GLN A 111 -14.52 8.73 -14.66
CA GLN A 111 -14.82 7.39 -15.13
C GLN A 111 -14.28 7.17 -16.55
N GLN A 112 -13.70 6.00 -16.75
CA GLN A 112 -13.14 5.54 -18.02
C GLN A 112 -14.11 4.58 -18.71
N SER A 113 -13.84 4.26 -19.98
CA SER A 113 -14.66 3.35 -20.79
C SER A 113 -14.75 1.91 -20.24
N ASP A 114 -13.78 1.49 -19.44
CA ASP A 114 -13.73 0.18 -18.78
C ASP A 114 -14.42 0.18 -17.40
N SER A 115 -15.16 1.26 -17.07
CA SER A 115 -15.78 1.51 -15.77
C SER A 115 -14.80 1.71 -14.59
N SER A 116 -13.49 1.78 -14.84
CA SER A 116 -12.51 2.26 -13.85
C SER A 116 -12.59 3.79 -13.71
N PHE A 117 -11.90 4.35 -12.72
CA PHE A 117 -11.70 5.80 -12.61
C PHE A 117 -10.21 6.11 -12.70
N SER A 118 -9.88 7.21 -13.38
CA SER A 118 -8.52 7.73 -13.47
C SER A 118 -8.50 9.23 -13.21
N GLY A 119 -7.47 9.72 -12.54
CA GLY A 119 -7.32 11.14 -12.24
C GLY A 119 -6.14 11.43 -11.34
N THR A 120 -6.32 12.35 -10.40
CA THR A 120 -5.25 12.84 -9.53
C THR A 120 -5.63 12.81 -8.05
N ILE A 121 -4.66 12.48 -7.20
CA ILE A 121 -4.68 12.74 -5.77
C ILE A 121 -3.71 13.89 -5.45
N THR A 122 -4.22 14.95 -4.83
CA THR A 122 -3.44 16.09 -4.35
C THR A 122 -3.28 15.98 -2.85
N PHE A 123 -2.03 15.86 -2.38
CA PHE A 123 -1.71 15.76 -0.96
C PHE A 123 -1.75 17.14 -0.29
N GLY A 124 -1.76 17.18 1.04
CA GLY A 124 -1.78 18.44 1.80
C GLY A 124 -0.55 19.34 1.63
N ASN A 125 0.48 18.88 0.92
CA ASN A 125 1.64 19.66 0.50
C ASN A 125 1.57 20.11 -0.98
N ASP A 126 0.38 20.08 -1.58
CA ASP A 126 0.08 20.43 -2.97
C ASP A 126 0.75 19.57 -4.04
N VAL A 127 1.46 18.50 -3.66
CA VAL A 127 1.96 17.52 -4.62
C VAL A 127 0.79 16.72 -5.17
N ALA A 128 0.66 16.70 -6.50
CA ALA A 128 -0.32 15.88 -7.20
C ALA A 128 0.33 14.61 -7.75
N LYS A 129 -0.34 13.47 -7.61
CA LYS A 129 0.06 12.20 -8.24
C LYS A 129 -1.11 11.59 -9.00
N PRO A 130 -0.86 10.89 -10.12
CA PRO A 130 -1.88 10.09 -10.78
C PRO A 130 -2.44 9.01 -9.86
N VAL A 131 -3.76 8.81 -9.95
CA VAL A 131 -4.49 7.77 -9.22
C VAL A 131 -5.41 7.01 -10.17
N MET A 132 -5.51 5.70 -9.96
CA MET A 132 -6.43 4.81 -10.66
C MET A 132 -7.25 4.04 -9.63
N LEU A 133 -8.57 3.97 -9.86
CA LEU A 133 -9.50 3.20 -9.05
C LEU A 133 -10.16 2.13 -9.92
N ARG A 134 -9.98 0.86 -9.55
CA ARG A 134 -10.57 -0.28 -10.26
C ARG A 134 -11.43 -1.08 -9.31
N LYS A 135 -12.63 -1.46 -9.75
CA LYS A 135 -13.50 -2.40 -9.03
C LYS A 135 -12.79 -3.74 -8.81
N VAL A 136 -12.84 -4.27 -7.60
CA VAL A 136 -12.22 -5.55 -7.25
C VAL A 136 -13.18 -6.45 -6.48
N SER A 137 -13.11 -7.74 -6.76
CA SER A 137 -13.76 -8.78 -5.96
C SER A 137 -13.08 -8.97 -4.61
N GLU A 138 -13.77 -9.57 -3.64
CA GLU A 138 -13.16 -9.94 -2.35
C GLU A 138 -11.96 -10.88 -2.53
N LYS A 139 -12.03 -11.82 -3.49
CA LYS A 139 -10.91 -12.71 -3.82
C LYS A 139 -9.69 -11.94 -4.34
N GLU A 140 -9.88 -11.01 -5.26
CA GLU A 140 -8.79 -10.15 -5.74
C GLU A 140 -8.25 -9.27 -4.61
N LEU A 141 -9.11 -8.78 -3.72
CA LEU A 141 -8.71 -7.96 -2.59
C LEU A 141 -7.77 -8.75 -1.65
N LEU A 142 -8.10 -10.00 -1.37
CA LEU A 142 -7.24 -10.90 -0.58
C LEU A 142 -5.91 -11.20 -1.29
N ALA A 143 -5.91 -11.29 -2.62
CA ALA A 143 -4.69 -11.49 -3.41
C ALA A 143 -3.84 -10.21 -3.57
N ALA A 144 -4.48 -9.04 -3.50
CA ALA A 144 -3.87 -7.72 -3.61
C ALA A 144 -3.30 -7.21 -2.28
N GLN A 145 -3.75 -7.79 -1.15
CA GLN A 145 -3.03 -7.62 0.10
C GLN A 145 -1.58 -8.07 -0.14
N PRO A 146 -0.57 -7.27 0.24
CA PRO A 146 0.79 -7.78 0.28
C PRO A 146 0.72 -9.11 1.03
N PRO A 147 1.43 -10.17 0.57
CA PRO A 147 1.34 -11.51 1.15
C PRO A 147 1.35 -11.28 2.63
N ALA A 148 0.20 -11.56 3.27
CA ALA A 148 -0.08 -11.01 4.59
C ALA A 148 1.23 -11.13 5.34
N VAL A 149 1.78 -10.01 5.84
CA VAL A 149 2.83 -10.11 6.87
C VAL A 149 2.08 -10.84 7.93
N SER A 150 2.16 -12.16 7.80
CA SER A 150 1.20 -13.08 8.35
C SER A 150 1.46 -12.76 9.78
N ALA A 151 0.49 -12.14 10.43
CA ALA A 151 0.54 -11.99 11.86
C ALA A 151 0.60 -13.45 12.25
N HIS A 152 1.83 -13.92 12.39
CA HIS A 152 2.20 -15.29 12.50
C HIS A 152 1.77 -15.47 13.94
N LYS A 153 0.47 -15.75 14.07
CA LYS A 153 -0.14 -16.56 15.10
C LYS A 153 0.35 -17.98 14.80
N THR A 154 1.67 -18.09 14.59
CA THR A 154 2.44 -19.30 14.70
C THR A 154 2.13 -19.67 16.12
N ALA A 155 1.30 -20.71 16.26
CA ALA A 155 1.33 -21.51 17.45
C ALA A 155 2.81 -21.66 17.83
N LEU A 156 3.09 -21.40 19.10
CA LEU A 156 4.36 -21.53 19.81
C LEU A 156 5.17 -22.78 19.40
N GLN A 157 5.72 -22.76 18.20
CA GLN A 157 6.47 -23.84 17.57
C GLN A 157 7.93 -23.42 17.58
N PRO A 158 8.83 -24.30 18.03
CA PRO A 158 10.26 -24.04 17.95
C PRO A 158 10.69 -23.64 16.54
N ILE A 159 11.46 -22.55 16.43
CA ILE A 159 12.01 -22.07 15.16
C ILE A 159 13.49 -22.41 15.09
N ASN A 160 13.94 -22.93 13.93
CA ASN A 160 15.36 -23.16 13.69
C ASN A 160 16.13 -21.81 13.79
N PRO A 161 17.16 -21.70 14.65
CA PRO A 161 17.89 -20.44 14.88
C PRO A 161 18.46 -19.78 13.62
N SER A 162 18.83 -20.57 12.60
CA SER A 162 19.34 -20.05 11.32
C SER A 162 18.33 -19.22 10.53
N ARG A 163 17.03 -19.34 10.84
CA ARG A 163 15.93 -18.56 10.27
C ARG A 163 15.71 -17.23 11.00
N ILE A 164 16.38 -17.03 12.13
CA ILE A 164 16.27 -15.84 12.96
C ILE A 164 17.41 -14.88 12.60
N ARG A 165 17.09 -13.58 12.48
CA ARG A 165 18.07 -12.51 12.29
C ARG A 165 17.85 -11.39 13.28
N PHE A 166 18.91 -10.94 13.93
CA PHE A 166 18.94 -9.70 14.68
C PHE A 166 19.69 -8.62 13.89
N ILE A 167 19.07 -7.47 13.70
CA ILE A 167 19.66 -6.31 13.06
C ILE A 167 19.73 -5.17 14.07
N HIS A 168 20.94 -4.69 14.34
CA HIS A 168 21.18 -3.46 15.10
C HIS A 168 21.59 -2.35 14.14
N MET A 169 20.92 -1.20 14.19
CA MET A 169 21.21 -0.07 13.32
C MET A 169 21.49 1.19 14.14
N GLY A 170 22.72 1.68 14.08
CA GLY A 170 23.19 2.83 14.86
C GLY A 170 24.59 3.27 14.43
N GLY A 171 24.98 4.49 14.80
CA GLY A 171 26.25 5.10 14.39
C GLY A 171 27.17 5.45 15.55
N ASN A 172 28.36 5.95 15.20
CA ASN A 172 29.32 6.46 16.18
C ASN A 172 28.93 7.83 16.74
N ASP A 173 27.97 8.51 16.12
CA ASP A 173 27.36 9.77 16.54
C ASP A 173 26.17 9.56 17.50
N CYS A 174 25.92 8.31 17.92
CA CYS A 174 24.86 7.92 18.82
C CYS A 174 25.46 7.40 20.14
N PRO A 175 25.51 8.22 21.22
CA PRO A 175 26.04 7.80 22.51
C PRO A 175 25.45 6.49 23.06
N PRO A 176 24.11 6.26 23.05
CA PRO A 176 23.58 4.97 23.51
C PRO A 176 23.99 3.80 22.61
N CYS A 177 24.24 4.03 21.31
CA CYS A 177 24.73 3.01 20.39
C CYS A 177 26.19 2.62 20.71
N LEU A 178 27.04 3.60 21.05
CA LEU A 178 28.42 3.36 21.47
C LEU A 178 28.47 2.53 22.75
N VAL A 179 27.68 2.91 23.77
CA VAL A 179 27.58 2.17 25.04
C VAL A 179 27.09 0.75 24.79
N TRP A 180 26.00 0.60 24.03
CA TRP A 180 25.46 -0.72 23.71
C TRP A 180 26.47 -1.62 23.00
N ARG A 181 27.21 -1.07 22.02
CA ARG A 181 28.26 -1.82 21.30
C ARG A 181 29.45 -2.20 22.20
N GLY A 182 29.81 -1.33 23.14
CA GLY A 182 30.92 -1.58 24.06
C GLY A 182 30.58 -2.53 25.22
N VAL A 183 29.31 -2.56 25.64
CA VAL A 183 28.89 -3.24 26.88
C VAL A 183 27.93 -4.40 26.62
N GLU A 184 26.89 -4.20 25.81
CA GLU A 184 25.82 -5.18 25.62
C GLU A 184 26.10 -6.17 24.49
N LEU A 185 26.67 -5.71 23.37
CA LEU A 185 27.03 -6.60 22.26
C LEU A 185 28.02 -7.71 22.68
N PRO A 186 29.09 -7.45 23.44
CA PRO A 186 30.00 -8.52 23.87
C PRO A 186 29.36 -9.54 24.81
N LYS A 187 28.32 -9.14 25.57
CA LYS A 187 27.53 -10.08 26.38
C LYS A 187 26.69 -10.99 25.48
N LEU A 188 26.03 -10.40 24.46
CA LEU A 188 25.27 -11.16 23.46
C LEU A 188 26.14 -12.12 22.67
N GLU A 189 27.30 -11.71 22.19
CA GLU A 189 28.20 -12.58 21.42
C GLU A 189 28.68 -13.81 22.21
N LYS A 190 28.66 -13.74 23.55
CA LYS A 190 28.97 -14.87 24.43
C LYS A 190 27.76 -15.76 24.72
N SER A 191 26.54 -15.28 24.51
CA SER A 191 25.33 -16.02 24.86
C SER A 191 25.02 -17.13 23.86
N GLU A 192 24.54 -18.26 24.37
CA GLU A 192 24.31 -19.45 23.54
C GLU A 192 23.21 -19.22 22.50
N ALA A 193 22.12 -18.55 22.88
CA ALA A 193 21.00 -18.28 21.99
C ALA A 193 21.40 -17.32 20.85
N PHE A 194 22.20 -16.29 21.13
CA PHE A 194 22.58 -15.30 20.13
C PHE A 194 23.57 -15.84 19.09
N ARG A 195 24.52 -16.69 19.50
CA ARG A 195 25.48 -17.31 18.57
C ARG A 195 24.83 -18.21 17.52
N GLN A 196 23.60 -18.67 17.76
CA GLN A 196 22.88 -19.55 16.84
C GLN A 196 22.12 -18.80 15.74
N ILE A 197 21.95 -17.48 15.86
CA ILE A 197 21.16 -16.67 14.92
C ILE A 197 22.05 -15.84 14.01
N ASN A 198 21.46 -15.23 12.98
CA ASN A 198 22.18 -14.29 12.13
C ASN A 198 22.22 -12.90 12.77
N PHE A 199 23.40 -12.32 12.95
CA PHE A 199 23.54 -10.92 13.35
C PHE A 199 23.94 -10.03 12.17
N SER A 200 23.44 -8.80 12.13
CA SER A 200 23.88 -7.77 11.19
C SER A 200 23.90 -6.40 11.87
N TYR A 201 25.02 -5.69 11.73
CA TYR A 201 25.17 -4.32 12.20
C TYR A 201 25.09 -3.37 11.00
N VAL A 202 24.26 -2.32 11.11
CA VAL A 202 24.10 -1.29 10.07
C VAL A 202 24.52 0.05 10.64
N THR A 203 25.59 0.61 10.10
CA THR A 203 26.04 1.96 10.48
C THR A 203 25.14 3.02 9.87
N LYS A 204 24.64 3.94 10.70
CA LYS A 204 23.81 5.07 10.23
C LYS A 204 23.97 6.27 11.16
N ALA A 205 23.78 7.49 10.64
CA ALA A 205 23.74 8.69 11.49
C ALA A 205 22.48 8.71 12.38
N ILE A 206 22.60 9.31 13.57
CA ILE A 206 21.53 9.38 14.58
C ILE A 206 20.30 10.12 14.06
N THR A 207 20.47 11.15 13.24
CA THR A 207 19.36 11.97 12.69
C THR A 207 18.73 11.38 11.43
N SER A 208 19.30 10.31 10.87
CA SER A 208 18.80 9.71 9.63
C SER A 208 17.71 8.67 9.88
N PRO A 209 16.87 8.34 8.89
CA PRO A 209 16.05 7.13 8.90
C PRO A 209 16.92 5.89 8.58
N ILE A 210 16.28 4.76 8.27
CA ILE A 210 16.97 3.57 7.73
C ILE A 210 17.75 3.96 6.46
N PRO A 211 19.07 3.65 6.36
CA PRO A 211 19.89 4.04 5.20
C PRO A 211 19.34 3.49 3.89
N SER A 212 19.56 4.20 2.78
CA SER A 212 19.21 3.70 1.45
C SER A 212 19.91 2.37 1.14
N GLU A 213 19.34 1.59 0.22
CA GLU A 213 19.78 0.21 -0.05
C GLU A 213 21.27 0.09 -0.39
N ILE A 214 21.84 1.09 -1.09
CA ILE A 214 23.26 1.11 -1.46
C ILE A 214 24.20 1.13 -0.25
N PHE A 215 23.76 1.65 0.90
CA PHE A 215 24.54 1.71 2.14
C PHE A 215 24.22 0.56 3.10
N LEU A 216 23.27 -0.31 2.77
CA LEU A 216 22.98 -1.50 3.58
C LEU A 216 23.99 -2.63 3.30
N PRO A 217 24.37 -3.40 4.32
CA PRO A 217 25.11 -4.65 4.12
C PRO A 217 24.37 -5.59 3.18
N ALA A 218 25.09 -6.38 2.37
CA ALA A 218 24.49 -7.23 1.34
C ALA A 218 23.36 -8.14 1.86
N LYS A 219 23.52 -8.72 3.06
CA LYS A 219 22.50 -9.57 3.70
C LYS A 219 21.24 -8.81 4.17
N VAL A 220 21.29 -7.49 4.24
CA VAL A 220 20.21 -6.62 4.72
C VAL A 220 19.54 -5.87 3.56
N LYS A 221 20.19 -5.71 2.41
CA LYS A 221 19.62 -5.05 1.22
C LYS A 221 18.22 -5.56 0.84
N PRO A 222 17.97 -6.89 0.75
CA PRO A 222 16.64 -7.41 0.39
C PRO A 222 15.54 -7.05 1.40
N LEU A 223 15.92 -6.65 2.62
CA LEU A 223 15.01 -6.32 3.71
C LEU A 223 14.64 -4.83 3.74
N LYS A 224 15.19 -3.99 2.85
CA LYS A 224 15.03 -2.53 2.89
C LYS A 224 13.57 -2.10 3.03
N THR A 225 12.69 -2.57 2.16
CA THR A 225 11.26 -2.22 2.18
C THR A 225 10.58 -2.60 3.50
N LYS A 226 10.94 -3.76 4.08
CA LYS A 226 10.39 -4.23 5.36
C LYS A 226 10.89 -3.37 6.53
N LEU A 227 12.18 -3.00 6.52
CA LEU A 227 12.78 -2.14 7.54
C LEU A 227 12.22 -0.71 7.49
N ASP A 228 12.03 -0.16 6.29
CA ASP A 228 11.36 1.14 6.12
C ASP A 228 9.94 1.11 6.68
N HIS A 229 9.18 0.08 6.30
CA HIS A 229 7.81 -0.09 6.77
C HIS A 229 7.76 -0.22 8.31
N ALA A 230 8.60 -1.07 8.88
CA ALA A 230 8.69 -1.26 10.34
C ALA A 230 9.13 0.02 11.06
N SER A 231 10.03 0.82 10.47
CA SER A 231 10.48 2.08 11.05
C SER A 231 9.44 3.20 10.98
N GLY A 232 8.46 3.09 10.07
CA GLY A 232 7.51 4.17 9.78
C GLY A 232 8.16 5.44 9.25
N GLY A 233 9.37 5.35 8.67
CA GLY A 233 10.16 6.50 8.22
C GLY A 233 10.77 7.33 9.35
N THR A 234 10.74 6.83 10.59
CA THR A 234 11.21 7.60 11.74
C THR A 234 12.74 7.71 11.74
N SER A 235 13.24 8.91 11.97
CA SER A 235 14.66 9.16 12.24
C SER A 235 15.05 8.78 13.67
N GLY A 236 16.33 8.51 13.90
CA GLY A 236 16.86 8.21 15.23
C GLY A 236 17.86 7.06 15.24
N SER A 237 18.42 6.74 16.41
CA SER A 237 19.20 5.53 16.66
C SER A 237 19.21 5.16 18.15
N PRO A 238 19.40 3.88 18.50
CA PRO A 238 19.43 2.74 17.58
C PRO A 238 18.03 2.27 17.19
N HIS A 239 17.95 1.65 16.01
CA HIS A 239 16.82 0.81 15.60
C HIS A 239 17.25 -0.64 15.77
N GLN A 240 16.40 -1.46 16.39
CA GLN A 240 16.70 -2.87 16.63
C GLN A 240 15.53 -3.72 16.13
N VAL A 241 15.85 -4.78 15.38
CA VAL A 241 14.86 -5.60 14.66
C VAL A 241 15.21 -7.07 14.81
N LEU A 242 14.23 -7.88 15.18
CA LEU A 242 14.25 -9.33 15.05
C LEU A 242 13.42 -9.73 13.84
N LEU A 243 14.00 -10.55 12.97
CA LEU A 243 13.31 -11.16 11.84
C LEU A 243 13.26 -12.68 12.01
N VAL A 244 12.19 -13.27 11.51
CA VAL A 244 12.01 -14.72 11.36
C VAL A 244 11.57 -14.96 9.93
N ASP A 245 12.30 -15.80 9.18
CA ASP A 245 12.05 -16.01 7.74
C ASP A 245 12.08 -14.72 6.92
N ASP A 246 13.01 -13.84 7.25
CA ASP A 246 13.14 -12.52 6.64
C ASP A 246 11.88 -11.62 6.81
N GLU A 247 10.90 -12.02 7.63
CA GLU A 247 9.77 -11.19 8.04
C GLU A 247 10.03 -10.51 9.38
N VAL A 248 9.57 -9.27 9.54
CA VAL A 248 9.74 -8.52 10.79
C VAL A 248 8.92 -9.18 11.89
N TYR A 249 9.62 -9.77 12.86
CA TYR A 249 9.02 -10.42 14.00
C TYR A 249 8.81 -9.43 15.14
N ASP A 250 9.84 -8.69 15.52
CA ASP A 250 9.77 -7.65 16.54
C ASP A 250 10.66 -6.46 16.15
N TYR A 251 10.24 -5.27 16.51
CA TYR A 251 10.86 -4.02 16.14
C TYR A 251 10.73 -3.06 17.32
N TRP A 252 11.85 -2.43 17.69
CA TRP A 252 11.83 -1.38 18.70
C TRP A 252 12.89 -0.31 18.43
N PHE A 253 12.68 0.83 19.10
CA PHE A 253 13.57 1.98 19.06
C PHE A 253 14.24 2.16 20.42
N GLY A 254 15.53 2.49 20.42
CA GLY A 254 16.34 2.55 21.63
C GLY A 254 17.12 1.25 21.88
N ALA A 255 18.22 1.38 22.63
CA ALA A 255 19.06 0.25 23.01
C ALA A 255 18.36 -0.60 24.08
N ARG A 256 18.44 -1.93 23.96
CA ARG A 256 17.99 -2.88 24.98
C ARG A 256 19.17 -3.66 25.53
N ASP A 257 19.06 -4.06 26.79
CA ASP A 257 20.07 -4.87 27.46
C ASP A 257 20.18 -6.26 26.81
N ALA A 258 21.38 -6.85 26.88
CA ALA A 258 21.69 -8.15 26.31
C ALA A 258 20.73 -9.24 26.82
N GLN A 259 20.43 -9.25 28.13
CA GLN A 259 19.54 -10.24 28.72
C GLN A 259 18.12 -10.19 28.14
N VAL A 260 17.60 -9.00 27.84
CA VAL A 260 16.27 -8.81 27.24
C VAL A 260 16.26 -9.35 25.81
N ILE A 261 17.30 -9.03 25.03
CA ILE A 261 17.44 -9.50 23.64
C ILE A 261 17.61 -11.03 23.61
N GLU A 262 18.42 -11.59 24.51
CA GLU A 262 18.61 -13.02 24.64
C GLU A 262 17.31 -13.75 25.00
N ALA A 263 16.56 -13.26 25.98
CA ALA A 263 15.27 -13.86 26.36
C ALA A 263 14.27 -13.86 25.19
N LYS A 264 14.24 -12.80 24.39
CA LYS A 264 13.42 -12.72 23.16
C LYS A 264 13.83 -13.78 22.14
N ILE A 265 15.14 -13.91 21.88
CA ILE A 265 15.66 -14.90 20.93
C ILE A 265 15.38 -16.32 21.42
N ALA A 266 15.66 -16.60 22.70
CA ALA A 266 15.41 -17.89 23.32
C ALA A 266 13.92 -18.29 23.19
N ALA A 267 12.99 -17.36 23.45
CA ALA A 267 11.57 -17.61 23.30
C ALA A 267 11.14 -17.97 21.86
N ILE A 268 11.78 -17.36 20.85
CA ILE A 268 11.52 -17.70 19.43
C ILE A 268 12.08 -19.10 19.12
N ILE A 269 13.29 -19.42 19.58
CA ILE A 269 13.93 -20.71 19.34
C ILE A 269 13.14 -21.85 19.97
N SER A 270 12.75 -21.70 21.24
CA SER A 270 12.03 -22.73 22.00
C SER A 270 10.54 -22.78 21.69
N GLY A 271 10.01 -21.79 20.98
CA GLY A 271 8.57 -21.60 20.84
C GLY A 271 7.91 -21.39 22.21
N THR A 272 8.53 -20.69 23.16
CA THR A 272 7.89 -20.33 24.43
C THR A 272 7.26 -18.95 24.37
N LYS A 273 6.48 -18.59 25.40
CA LYS A 273 5.85 -17.27 25.50
C LYS A 273 6.89 -16.16 25.31
N TYR A 274 6.58 -15.20 24.44
CA TYR A 274 7.45 -14.05 24.17
C TYR A 274 7.42 -13.09 25.37
N PRO A 275 8.56 -12.56 25.85
CA PRO A 275 8.65 -11.90 27.15
C PRO A 275 7.93 -10.53 27.20
N ASP A 276 7.78 -9.87 26.05
CA ASP A 276 7.19 -8.53 25.97
C ASP A 276 6.05 -8.46 24.95
N ARG A 277 5.37 -7.32 24.93
CA ARG A 277 4.55 -6.93 23.79
C ARG A 277 5.42 -6.84 22.53
N ARG A 278 5.08 -7.62 21.51
CA ARG A 278 5.78 -7.68 20.22
C ARG A 278 5.23 -6.60 19.29
N CYS A 279 6.10 -5.78 18.70
CA CYS A 279 5.71 -4.72 17.78
C CYS A 279 6.35 -4.97 16.41
N THR A 280 5.58 -5.11 15.34
CA THR A 280 6.15 -5.28 13.98
C THR A 280 6.43 -3.95 13.29
N ARG A 281 5.94 -2.86 13.87
CA ARG A 281 6.09 -1.50 13.35
C ARG A 281 6.05 -0.47 14.47
N ARG A 282 6.84 0.57 14.32
CA ARG A 282 6.73 1.81 15.09
C ARG A 282 5.55 2.61 14.54
N ALA A 283 4.47 2.69 15.31
CA ALA A 283 3.39 3.58 14.98
C ALA A 283 3.78 5.02 15.30
N SER A 284 3.53 5.93 14.36
CA SER A 284 3.62 7.37 14.64
C SER A 284 2.40 7.88 15.42
N VAL A 285 1.23 7.20 15.36
CA VAL A 285 -0.03 7.75 15.91
C VAL A 285 -1.03 6.71 16.50
N ALA A 286 -0.85 5.39 16.42
CA ALA A 286 -1.83 4.44 17.00
C ALA A 286 -1.25 3.09 17.49
N PRO A 287 -1.73 2.49 18.60
CA PRO A 287 -1.18 1.26 19.20
C PRO A 287 -1.41 -0.05 18.42
N GLU A 288 -1.86 -0.01 17.16
CA GLU A 288 -2.47 -1.15 16.45
C GLU A 288 -1.48 -2.21 15.91
N THR A 289 -0.17 -1.99 15.88
CA THR A 289 0.79 -2.97 15.31
C THR A 289 1.56 -3.78 16.35
N CYS A 290 1.14 -3.71 17.61
CA CYS A 290 1.80 -4.43 18.69
C CYS A 290 0.87 -5.48 19.31
N SER A 291 1.23 -6.77 19.20
CA SER A 291 0.52 -7.87 19.84
C SER A 291 1.00 -8.06 21.29
N GLY A 292 0.06 -8.27 22.23
CA GLY A 292 0.34 -8.50 23.66
C GLY A 292 1.25 -9.72 23.92
N PRO A 293 1.83 -9.82 25.14
CA PRO A 293 2.74 -10.90 25.54
C PRO A 293 2.05 -12.27 25.60
#